data_AF-D6YWZ8-F1
#
_entry.id   AF-D6YWZ8-F1
#
_cell.length_a   1.000
_cell.length_b   1.000
_cell.length_c   1.000
_cell.angle_alpha   90.00
_cell.angle_beta   90.00
_cell.angle_gamma   90.00
#
_symmetry.space_group_name_H-M   'P 1'
#
loop_
_entity.id
_entity.type
_entity.pdbx_description
1 polymer ?
#
loop_
_entity_poly.entity_id
_entity_poly.type
_entity_poly.pdbx_seq_one_letter_code
_entity_poly.pdbx_strand_id
1 'polypeptide(L)'
;MSKKKAHAISNGIFLIGLGILILTNAWWPGILLALWAMLASRQFLTGRKYQAVLTTVIFLGLFILAMLKFDYDFIAPVMLVIGGIYLIVKEFYYENDTNGEETSQLIKDNADLDDSK
;
A
#
# COMPACT_ATOMS: atom_id res chain seq x y z
N MET A 1 10.89 11.08 -9.12
CA MET A 1 10.16 11.94 -8.17
C MET A 1 10.73 11.68 -6.77
N SER A 2 11.00 12.69 -5.94
CA SER A 2 11.61 12.45 -4.61
C SER A 2 10.65 11.64 -3.71
N LYS A 3 11.16 10.58 -3.05
CA LYS A 3 10.38 9.69 -2.16
C LYS A 3 9.53 10.47 -1.14
N LYS A 4 10.03 11.62 -0.66
CA LYS A 4 9.30 12.54 0.24
C LYS A 4 8.03 13.13 -0.37
N LYS A 5 8.06 13.51 -1.66
CA LYS A 5 6.89 14.09 -2.34
C LYS A 5 5.80 13.04 -2.57
N ALA A 6 6.19 11.81 -2.87
CA ALA A 6 5.25 10.70 -3.04
C ALA A 6 4.51 10.37 -1.73
N HIS A 7 5.23 10.35 -0.60
CA HIS A 7 4.61 10.15 0.71
C HIS A 7 3.63 11.27 1.08
N ALA A 8 4.00 12.53 0.85
CA ALA A 8 3.11 13.67 1.13
C ALA A 8 1.81 13.62 0.33
N ILE A 9 1.89 13.25 -0.95
CA ILE A 9 0.70 13.13 -1.83
C ILE A 9 -0.19 11.96 -1.40
N SER A 10 0.41 10.81 -1.10
CA SER A 10 -0.33 9.62 -0.61
C SER A 10 -1.07 9.91 0.70
N ASN A 11 -0.42 10.61 1.64
CA ASN A 11 -1.05 11.01 2.89
C ASN A 11 -2.19 12.03 2.68
N GLY A 12 -2.02 12.97 1.75
CA GLY A 12 -3.07 13.91 1.38
C GLY A 12 -4.31 13.22 0.82
N ILE A 13 -4.13 12.24 -0.08
CA ILE A 13 -5.23 11.45 -0.64
C ILE A 13 -5.94 10.63 0.45
N PHE A 14 -5.17 10.05 1.39
CA PHE A 14 -5.75 9.34 2.54
C PHE A 14 -6.61 10.26 3.40
N LEU A 15 -6.13 11.47 3.71
CA LEU A 15 -6.88 12.45 4.51
C LEU A 15 -8.17 12.91 3.82
N ILE A 16 -8.14 13.12 2.50
CA ILE A 16 -9.35 13.44 1.72
C ILE A 16 -10.35 12.29 1.77
N GLY A 17 -9.86 11.05 1.59
CA GLY A 17 -10.68 9.85 1.72
C GLY A 17 -11.32 9.73 3.11
N LEU A 18 -10.56 10.05 4.17
CA LEU A 18 -11.05 10.06 5.55
C LEU A 18 -12.14 11.12 5.77
N GLY A 19 -11.99 12.31 5.18
CA GLY A 19 -12.99 13.38 5.28
C GLY A 19 -14.33 13.00 4.64
N ILE A 20 -14.29 12.36 3.46
CA ILE A 20 -15.49 11.85 2.78
C ILE A 20 -16.14 10.71 3.58
N LEU A 21 -15.32 9.90 4.27
CA LEU A 21 -15.79 8.80 5.09
C LEU A 21 -16.63 9.26 6.29
N ILE A 22 -16.14 10.29 6.99
CA ILE A 22 -16.85 10.88 8.14
C ILE A 22 -18.20 11.46 7.70
N LEU A 23 -18.24 12.08 6.51
CA LEU A 23 -19.47 12.67 5.94
C LEU A 23 -20.51 11.62 5.55
N THR A 24 -20.07 10.46 5.04
CA THR A 24 -20.97 9.40 4.57
C THR A 24 -21.43 8.46 5.68
N ASN A 25 -20.82 8.53 6.89
CA ASN A 25 -21.01 7.58 8.00
C ASN A 25 -20.82 6.10 7.64
N ALA A 26 -20.39 5.81 6.40
CA ALA A 26 -20.16 4.49 5.85
C ALA A 26 -18.73 4.04 6.17
N TRP A 27 -18.41 4.04 7.47
CA TRP A 27 -17.09 3.67 8.03
C TRP A 27 -16.57 2.37 7.43
N TRP A 28 -17.47 1.39 7.32
CA TRP A 28 -17.35 0.22 6.48
C TRP A 28 -18.33 0.38 5.32
N PRO A 29 -17.95 0.31 4.03
CA PRO A 29 -16.70 -0.11 3.40
C PRO A 29 -15.73 1.05 3.03
N GLY A 30 -16.00 2.29 3.41
CA GLY A 30 -15.23 3.41 2.86
C GLY A 30 -13.78 3.51 3.37
N ILE A 31 -13.45 2.92 4.52
CA ILE A 31 -12.05 2.88 4.99
C ILE A 31 -11.16 1.96 4.13
N LEU A 32 -11.74 0.88 3.58
CA LEU A 32 -11.07 0.02 2.59
C LEU A 32 -10.70 0.82 1.34
N LEU A 33 -11.61 1.70 0.92
CA LEU A 33 -11.41 2.54 -0.26
C LEU A 33 -10.34 3.61 -0.01
N ALA A 34 -10.32 4.22 1.19
CA ALA A 34 -9.28 5.17 1.58
C ALA A 34 -7.88 4.51 1.68
N LEU A 35 -7.82 3.32 2.29
CA LEU A 35 -6.58 2.52 2.36
C LEU A 35 -6.11 2.10 0.97
N TRP A 36 -7.03 1.62 0.12
CA TRP A 36 -6.73 1.29 -1.26
C TRP A 36 -6.17 2.50 -2.01
N ALA A 37 -6.81 3.67 -1.90
CA ALA A 37 -6.36 4.89 -2.57
C ALA A 37 -4.94 5.30 -2.13
N MET A 38 -4.64 5.22 -0.82
CA MET A 38 -3.31 5.50 -0.28
C MET A 38 -2.25 4.54 -0.82
N LEU A 39 -2.52 3.23 -0.75
CA LEU A 39 -1.64 2.16 -1.20
C LEU A 39 -1.42 2.19 -2.72
N ALA A 40 -2.50 2.31 -3.48
CA ALA A 40 -2.47 2.41 -4.94
C ALA A 40 -1.67 3.64 -5.38
N SER A 41 -1.86 4.79 -4.72
CA SER A 41 -1.08 5.99 -5.02
C SER A 41 0.42 5.79 -4.74
N ARG A 42 0.78 5.20 -3.59
CA ARG A 42 2.19 4.87 -3.25
C ARG A 42 2.80 3.93 -4.28
N GLN A 43 2.10 2.86 -4.65
CA GLN A 43 2.61 1.84 -5.57
C GLN A 43 2.68 2.35 -7.02
N PHE A 44 1.71 3.15 -7.46
CA PHE A 44 1.73 3.82 -8.76
C PHE A 44 2.93 4.76 -8.90
N LEU A 45 3.25 5.51 -7.85
CA LEU A 45 4.40 6.42 -7.81
C LEU A 45 5.75 5.70 -7.72
N THR A 46 5.78 4.44 -7.24
CA THR A 46 7.01 3.64 -7.05
C THR A 46 7.34 2.75 -8.26
N GLY A 47 6.50 2.71 -9.30
CA GLY A 47 6.79 2.00 -10.56
C GLY A 47 6.64 0.46 -10.52
N ARG A 48 6.38 -0.13 -9.35
CA ARG A 48 6.13 -1.58 -9.16
C ARG A 48 4.70 -1.98 -9.57
N LYS A 49 4.43 -2.01 -10.88
CA LYS A 49 3.09 -2.27 -11.46
C LYS A 49 2.48 -3.62 -11.06
N TYR A 50 3.29 -4.68 -10.94
CA TYR A 50 2.80 -6.01 -10.58
C TYR A 50 2.26 -6.09 -9.14
N GLN A 51 2.95 -5.48 -8.19
CA GLN A 51 2.47 -5.41 -6.81
C GLN A 51 1.23 -4.52 -6.68
N ALA A 52 1.13 -3.47 -7.50
CA ALA A 52 -0.04 -2.58 -7.55
C ALA A 52 -1.31 -3.27 -8.06
N VAL A 53 -1.19 -4.13 -9.07
CA VAL A 53 -2.34 -4.87 -9.61
C VAL A 53 -2.82 -5.90 -8.59
N LEU A 54 -1.91 -6.63 -7.95
CA LEU A 54 -2.27 -7.64 -6.95
C LEU A 54 -2.99 -7.03 -5.74
N THR A 55 -2.46 -5.95 -5.16
CA THR A 55 -3.11 -5.25 -4.04
C THR A 55 -4.45 -4.65 -4.44
N THR A 56 -4.56 -4.12 -5.66
CA THR A 56 -5.83 -3.58 -6.17
C THR A 56 -6.89 -4.65 -6.29
N VAL A 57 -6.56 -5.82 -6.85
CA VAL A 57 -7.50 -6.94 -6.97
C VAL A 57 -7.96 -7.43 -5.59
N ILE A 58 -7.04 -7.54 -4.63
CA ILE A 58 -7.37 -7.96 -3.26
C ILE A 58 -8.31 -6.96 -2.59
N PHE A 59 -7.97 -5.66 -2.61
CA PHE A 59 -8.80 -4.63 -1.98
C PHE A 59 -10.16 -4.46 -2.66
N LEU A 60 -10.22 -4.58 -4.00
CA LEU A 60 -11.46 -4.51 -4.73
C LEU A 60 -12.37 -5.72 -4.43
N GLY A 61 -11.79 -6.93 -4.34
CA GLY A 61 -12.52 -8.12 -3.91
C GLY A 61 -13.04 -7.98 -2.48
N LEU A 62 -12.23 -7.43 -1.58
CA LEU A 62 -12.61 -7.18 -0.18
C LEU A 62 -13.69 -6.09 -0.06
N PHE A 63 -13.66 -5.08 -0.93
CA PHE A 63 -14.69 -4.03 -1.01
C PHE A 63 -16.04 -4.60 -1.48
N ILE A 64 -16.04 -5.47 -2.49
CA ILE A 64 -17.26 -6.16 -2.95
C ILE A 64 -17.80 -7.07 -1.84
N LEU A 65 -16.92 -7.79 -1.14
CA LEU A 65 -17.31 -8.59 0.03
C LEU A 65 -17.93 -7.71 1.12
N ALA A 66 -17.33 -6.56 1.43
CA ALA A 66 -17.84 -5.61 2.42
C ALA A 66 -19.20 -5.00 2.04
N MET A 67 -19.56 -5.01 0.75
CA MET A 67 -20.89 -4.62 0.27
C MET A 67 -21.97 -5.70 0.50
N LEU A 68 -21.61 -6.96 0.75
CA LEU A 68 -22.60 -7.97 1.20
C LEU A 68 -23.03 -7.64 2.63
N LYS A 69 -24.33 -7.52 2.90
CA LYS A 69 -24.91 -7.15 4.21
C LYS A 69 -24.64 -8.19 5.33
N PHE A 70 -23.42 -8.25 5.85
CA PHE A 70 -23.12 -8.90 7.14
C PHE A 70 -23.10 -7.87 8.27
N ASP A 71 -23.29 -8.32 9.51
CA ASP A 71 -23.10 -7.50 10.71
C ASP A 71 -21.59 -7.22 10.90
N TYR A 72 -21.13 -6.11 10.31
CA TYR A 72 -19.71 -5.75 10.29
C TYR A 72 -19.25 -4.91 11.49
N ASP A 73 -20.16 -4.49 12.37
CA ASP A 73 -19.86 -3.56 13.47
C ASP A 73 -18.74 -4.07 14.40
N PHE A 74 -18.60 -5.38 14.57
CA PHE A 74 -17.52 -5.98 15.37
C PHE A 74 -16.36 -6.54 14.52
N ILE A 75 -16.68 -7.14 13.36
CA ILE A 75 -15.69 -7.83 12.53
C ILE A 75 -14.75 -6.83 11.84
N ALA A 76 -15.28 -5.70 11.36
CA ALA A 76 -14.50 -4.70 10.64
C ALA A 76 -13.35 -4.10 11.47
N PRO A 77 -13.55 -3.58 12.70
CA PRO A 77 -12.46 -3.03 13.49
C PRO A 77 -11.40 -4.08 13.84
N VAL A 78 -11.80 -5.31 14.15
CA VAL A 78 -10.88 -6.42 14.45
C VAL A 78 -10.03 -6.77 13.22
N MET A 79 -10.64 -6.88 12.04
CA MET A 79 -9.94 -7.11 10.76
C MET A 79 -8.94 -5.98 10.46
N LEU A 80 -9.31 -4.73 10.75
CA LEU A 80 -8.46 -3.56 10.51
C LEU A 80 -7.24 -3.55 11.44
N VAL A 81 -7.42 -3.90 12.71
CA VAL A 81 -6.32 -4.05 13.67
C VAL A 81 -5.37 -5.17 13.22
N ILE A 82 -5.90 -6.35 12.88
CA ILE A 82 -5.09 -7.48 12.40
C ILE A 82 -4.37 -7.13 11.10
N GLY A 83 -5.07 -6.50 10.15
CA GLY A 83 -4.52 -6.07 8.87
C GLY A 83 -3.42 -5.01 9.02
N GLY A 84 -3.61 -4.05 9.94
CA GLY A 84 -2.61 -3.04 10.28
C GLY A 84 -1.35 -3.65 10.90
N ILE A 85 -1.52 -4.57 11.86
CA ILE A 85 -0.40 -5.32 12.46
C ILE A 85 0.34 -6.12 11.39
N TYR A 86 -0.39 -6.86 10.55
CA TYR A 86 0.21 -7.63 9.46
C TYR A 86 0.99 -6.74 8.49
N LEU A 87 0.48 -5.55 8.14
CA LEU A 87 1.15 -4.62 7.25
C LEU A 87 2.44 -4.07 7.86
N ILE A 88 2.45 -3.74 9.15
CA ILE A 88 3.66 -3.31 9.87
C ILE A 88 4.70 -4.44 9.89
N VAL A 89 4.30 -5.66 10.25
CA VAL A 89 5.19 -6.83 10.27
C VAL A 89 5.75 -7.10 8.88
N LYS A 90 4.89 -7.04 7.85
CA LYS A 90 5.29 -7.22 6.46
C LYS A 90 6.30 -6.16 6.02
N GLU A 91 6.04 -4.87 6.25
CA GLU A 91 6.98 -3.80 5.89
C GLU A 91 8.33 -4.05 6.60
N PHE A 92 8.30 -4.38 7.90
CA PHE A 92 9.51 -4.59 8.69
C PHE A 92 10.33 -5.82 8.25
N TYR A 93 9.68 -6.90 7.82
CA TYR A 93 10.37 -8.12 7.36
C TYR A 93 10.78 -8.07 5.88
N TYR A 94 9.96 -7.49 5.01
CA TYR A 94 10.19 -7.51 3.54
C TYR A 94 10.99 -6.33 3.00
N GLU A 95 11.26 -5.29 3.80
CA GLU A 95 12.14 -4.18 3.39
C GLU A 95 13.62 -4.63 3.25
N ASN A 96 14.00 -5.77 3.84
CA ASN A 96 15.33 -6.35 3.68
C ASN A 96 15.57 -7.01 2.30
N ASP A 97 14.54 -7.51 1.62
CA ASP A 97 14.71 -8.15 0.30
C ASP A 97 14.77 -7.12 -0.85
N THR A 98 14.04 -6.00 -0.75
CA THR A 98 14.03 -4.99 -1.83
C THR A 98 15.32 -4.15 -1.87
N ASN A 99 15.99 -3.95 -0.73
CA ASN A 99 17.29 -3.25 -0.68
C ASN A 99 18.47 -4.12 -1.16
N GLY A 100 18.37 -5.45 -0.98
CA GLY A 100 19.38 -6.41 -1.42
C GLY A 100 19.55 -6.45 -2.94
N GLU A 101 18.46 -6.31 -3.70
CA GLU A 101 18.49 -6.31 -5.16
C GLU A 101 19.05 -5.00 -5.74
N GLU A 102 18.69 -3.82 -5.20
CA GLU A 102 19.25 -2.53 -5.64
C GLU A 102 20.76 -2.44 -5.33
N THR A 103 21.20 -2.92 -4.16
CA THR A 103 22.62 -2.90 -3.79
C THR A 103 23.43 -3.90 -4.63
N SER A 104 22.87 -5.08 -4.93
CA SER A 104 23.54 -6.08 -5.77
C SER A 104 23.64 -5.66 -7.24
N GLN A 105 22.66 -4.91 -7.75
CA GLN A 105 22.73 -4.34 -9.11
C GLN A 105 23.76 -3.21 -9.19
N LEU A 106 23.84 -2.33 -8.19
CA LEU A 106 24.86 -1.27 -8.16
C LEU A 106 26.28 -1.83 -8.05
N ILE A 107 26.50 -2.91 -7.30
CA ILE A 107 27.82 -3.54 -7.19
C ILE A 107 28.22 -4.21 -8.52
N LYS A 108 27.28 -4.87 -9.20
CA LYS A 108 27.55 -5.48 -10.51
C LYS A 108 27.87 -4.44 -11.59
N ASP A 109 27.08 -3.36 -11.65
CA ASP A 109 27.27 -2.29 -12.64
C ASP A 109 28.60 -1.55 -12.44
N ASN A 110 29.06 -1.39 -11.19
CA ASN A 110 30.39 -0.83 -10.90
C ASN A 110 31.54 -1.83 -11.13
N ALA A 111 31.32 -3.14 -10.96
CA ALA A 111 32.33 -4.16 -11.24
C ALA A 111 32.56 -4.33 -12.75
N ASP A 112 31.50 -4.25 -13.56
CA ASP A 112 31.60 -4.33 -15.03
C ASP A 112 32.29 -3.11 -15.66
N LEU A 113 32.30 -1.96 -14.97
CA LEU A 113 32.99 -0.73 -15.41
C LEU A 113 34.51 -0.73 -15.12
N ASP A 114 34.98 -1.55 -14.17
CA ASP A 114 36.41 -1.65 -13.83
C ASP A 114 37.15 -2.63 -14.74
N ASP A 115 36.47 -3.67 -15.25
CA ASP A 115 37.04 -4.68 -16.16
C ASP A 115 37.13 -4.21 -17.63
N SER A 116 36.62 -3.01 -17.94
CA SER A 116 36.61 -2.41 -19.29
C SER A 116 37.70 -1.33 -19.49
N LYS A 117 38.65 -1.15 -18.55
CA LYS A 117 39.79 -0.22 -18.66
C LYS A 117 41.11 -0.96 -18.85
#